data_AF-A0A7W3WRE5-F1
#
_entry.id   AF-A0A7W3WRE5-F1
#
_cell.length_a   1.000
_cell.length_b   1.000
_cell.length_c   1.000
_cell.angle_alpha   90.00
_cell.angle_beta   90.00
_cell.angle_gamma   90.00
#
_symmetry.space_group_name_H-M   'P 1'
#
loop_
_entity.id
_entity.type
_entity.pdbx_description
1 polymer ?
#
loop_
_entity_poly.entity_id
_entity_poly.type
_entity_poly.pdbx_seq_one_letter_code
_entity_poly.pdbx_strand_id
1 'polypeptide(L)'
;WARHGFAAVAQDVRGRHDSDGDWRPYTTEDRDGTATARWIRRPRRGRPACPPPTAPRRPAGPHRREPPRPAGTAGRPPTPRNAMTATPTTPARPRPSAARTHRVPAPDGALLATDVQLPAGPGPFTTVLIRTPYGRTGHRAELAGWARHGFAAVAQDVRGRHDSDGDWRPYTTEDRDGTATARWIRR
;
A
#
# COMPACT_ATOMS: atom_id res chain seq x y z
N TRP A 1 -15.43 -2.03 16.98
CA TRP A 1 -15.43 -3.14 16.00
C TRP A 1 -14.48 -2.77 14.86
N ALA A 2 -13.60 -3.71 14.47
CA ALA A 2 -12.34 -3.55 13.70
C ALA A 2 -11.09 -3.18 14.52
N ARG A 3 -10.47 -4.19 15.17
CA ARG A 3 -9.01 -4.23 15.35
C ARG A 3 -8.28 -4.79 14.12
N HIS A 4 -9.02 -5.42 13.18
CA HIS A 4 -8.50 -6.01 11.93
C HIS A 4 -9.53 -5.95 10.76
N GLY A 5 -10.30 -4.87 10.64
CA GLY A 5 -11.41 -4.77 9.68
C GLY A 5 -10.95 -4.46 8.25
N PHE A 6 -11.59 -5.09 7.27
CA PHE A 6 -11.43 -4.77 5.85
C PHE A 6 -12.10 -3.43 5.52
N ALA A 7 -11.57 -2.74 4.51
CA ALA A 7 -12.32 -1.76 3.74
C ALA A 7 -12.53 -2.39 2.36
N ALA A 8 -13.78 -2.65 1.97
CA ALA A 8 -14.11 -2.98 0.60
C ALA A 8 -14.26 -1.66 -0.15
N VAL A 9 -13.49 -1.48 -1.21
CA VAL A 9 -13.61 -0.33 -2.10
C VAL A 9 -13.83 -0.87 -3.50
N ALA A 10 -15.03 -0.66 -4.02
CA ALA A 10 -15.29 -0.69 -5.44
C ALA A 10 -14.98 0.72 -5.96
N GLN A 11 -14.06 0.82 -6.91
CA GLN A 11 -13.69 2.09 -7.52
C GLN A 11 -13.80 1.93 -9.02
N ASP A 12 -14.51 2.86 -9.66
CA ASP A 12 -14.45 3.00 -11.11
C ASP A 12 -13.07 3.55 -11.52
N VAL A 13 -12.59 3.14 -12.68
CA VAL A 13 -11.35 3.72 -13.23
C VAL A 13 -11.62 5.14 -13.70
N ARG A 14 -10.61 6.01 -13.58
CA ARG A 14 -10.66 7.39 -14.07
C ARG A 14 -11.24 7.46 -15.48
N GLY A 15 -12.21 8.35 -15.68
CA GLY A 15 -12.92 8.53 -16.95
C GLY A 15 -13.91 7.42 -17.32
N ARG A 16 -14.28 6.54 -16.38
CA ARG A 16 -15.43 5.63 -16.53
C ARG A 16 -16.45 5.82 -15.42
N HIS A 17 -17.70 5.59 -15.81
CA HIS A 17 -18.86 5.63 -14.92
C HIS A 17 -18.85 6.95 -14.12
N ASP A 18 -18.82 6.88 -12.79
CA ASP A 18 -18.90 8.06 -11.93
C ASP A 18 -17.53 8.67 -11.61
N SER A 19 -16.43 8.18 -12.20
CA SER A 19 -15.08 8.71 -11.98
C SER A 19 -14.66 9.76 -13.02
N ASP A 20 -14.35 10.97 -12.55
CA ASP A 20 -13.84 12.08 -13.37
C ASP A 20 -12.56 11.73 -14.16
N GLY A 21 -12.28 12.49 -15.23
CA GLY A 21 -11.04 12.43 -16.03
C GLY A 21 -11.16 11.70 -17.36
N ASP A 22 -10.04 11.51 -18.05
CA ASP A 22 -10.00 10.80 -19.34
C ASP A 22 -9.71 9.31 -19.13
N TRP A 23 -10.50 8.46 -19.78
CA TRP A 23 -10.25 7.02 -19.77
C TRP A 23 -9.02 6.67 -20.60
N ARG A 24 -8.00 6.12 -19.94
CA ARG A 24 -6.80 5.56 -20.58
C ARG A 24 -6.48 4.20 -19.97
N PRO A 25 -6.86 3.09 -20.62
CA PRO A 25 -6.72 1.76 -20.03
C PRO A 25 -5.25 1.44 -19.74
N TYR A 26 -4.99 0.86 -18.56
CA TYR A 26 -3.72 0.30 -18.09
C TYR A 26 -2.57 1.29 -17.89
N THR A 27 -2.87 2.59 -17.73
CA THR A 27 -1.85 3.63 -17.59
C THR A 27 -1.90 4.42 -16.29
N THR A 28 -3.02 4.37 -15.55
CA THR A 28 -3.21 5.22 -14.35
C THR A 28 -3.72 4.46 -13.14
N GLU A 29 -4.02 3.17 -13.27
CA GLU A 29 -4.61 2.33 -12.23
C GLU A 29 -3.70 2.26 -10.99
N ASP A 30 -2.38 2.32 -11.17
CA ASP A 30 -1.42 2.41 -10.08
C ASP A 30 -1.57 3.71 -9.27
N ARG A 31 -1.75 4.85 -9.97
CA ARG A 31 -1.94 6.17 -9.38
C ARG A 31 -3.31 6.32 -8.74
N ASP A 32 -4.36 5.90 -9.45
CA ASP A 32 -5.76 5.97 -9.01
C ASP A 32 -5.98 5.07 -7.80
N GLY A 33 -5.46 3.85 -7.89
CA GLY A 33 -5.33 2.97 -6.74
C GLY A 33 -4.61 3.69 -5.60
N THR A 34 -3.36 4.11 -5.81
CA THR A 34 -2.58 4.76 -4.75
C THR A 34 -3.32 5.92 -4.07
N ALA A 35 -4.08 6.72 -4.83
CA ALA A 35 -4.94 7.77 -4.29
C ALA A 35 -6.06 7.20 -3.39
N THR A 36 -6.76 6.17 -3.86
CA THR A 36 -7.75 5.41 -3.09
C THR A 36 -7.18 4.87 -1.78
N ALA A 37 -6.00 4.24 -1.77
CA ALA A 37 -5.42 3.79 -0.50
C ALA A 37 -4.98 4.91 0.41
N ARG A 38 -4.43 6.01 -0.14
CA ARG A 38 -4.11 7.18 0.68
C ARG A 38 -5.35 7.68 1.38
N TRP A 39 -6.51 7.69 0.71
CA TRP A 39 -7.80 8.00 1.30
C TRP A 39 -8.22 7.00 2.39
N ILE A 40 -8.15 5.67 2.14
CA ILE A 40 -8.45 4.62 3.14
C ILE A 40 -7.59 4.80 4.41
N ARG A 41 -6.32 5.18 4.25
CA ARG A 41 -5.37 5.39 5.37
C ARG A 41 -5.55 6.72 6.10
N ARG A 42 -6.38 7.66 5.60
CA ARG A 42 -6.55 8.94 6.29
C ARG A 42 -7.16 8.69 7.67
N PRO A 43 -6.57 9.22 8.75
CA PRO A 43 -7.22 9.16 10.06
C PRO A 43 -8.58 9.84 9.95
N ARG A 44 -9.65 9.10 10.28
CA ARG A 44 -11.00 9.67 10.36
C ARG A 44 -10.97 10.75 11.45
N ARG A 45 -11.26 12.01 11.10
CA ARG A 45 -11.44 13.09 12.08
C ARG A 45 -12.49 12.62 13.09
N GLY A 46 -12.16 12.64 14.38
CA GLY A 46 -13.08 12.28 15.48
C GLY A 46 -12.89 10.91 16.15
N ARG A 47 -11.82 10.13 15.87
CA ARG A 47 -11.42 9.00 16.75
C ARG A 47 -10.12 9.35 17.49
N PRO A 48 -10.04 9.17 18.83
CA PRO A 48 -8.78 9.38 19.52
C PRO A 48 -7.75 8.38 19.01
N ALA A 49 -6.55 8.88 18.72
CA ALA A 49 -5.41 8.05 18.38
C ALA A 49 -5.13 7.09 19.54
N CYS A 50 -4.84 5.82 19.22
CA CYS A 50 -4.29 4.88 20.19
C CYS A 50 -2.99 5.50 20.72
N PRO A 51 -2.82 5.69 22.05
CA PRO A 51 -1.58 6.25 22.56
C PRO A 51 -0.43 5.30 22.22
N PRO A 52 0.74 5.83 21.81
CA PRO A 52 1.92 5.00 21.57
C PRO A 52 2.34 4.28 22.86
N PRO A 53 3.02 3.12 22.76
CA PRO A 53 3.44 2.35 23.93
C PRO A 53 4.35 3.20 24.83
N THR A 54 3.90 3.41 26.07
CA THR A 54 4.65 4.02 27.16
C THR A 54 5.76 3.08 27.61
N ALA A 55 6.96 3.28 27.08
CA ALA A 55 8.20 2.87 27.74
C ALA A 55 8.93 4.15 28.20
N PRO A 56 9.37 4.26 29.46
CA PRO A 56 10.04 5.45 29.93
C PRO A 56 11.43 5.56 29.29
N ARG A 57 11.67 6.64 28.55
CA ARG A 57 13.02 7.06 28.14
C ARG A 57 13.80 7.46 29.39
N ARG A 58 14.97 6.85 29.61
CA ARG A 58 15.94 7.28 30.65
C ARG A 58 16.26 8.77 30.46
N PRO A 59 16.32 9.58 31.54
CA PRO A 59 16.70 10.98 31.42
C PRO A 59 18.17 11.11 31.04
N ALA A 60 18.46 12.02 30.11
CA ALA A 60 19.80 12.49 29.81
C ALA A 60 20.33 13.31 31.00
N GLY A 61 21.55 13.01 31.45
CA GLY A 61 22.21 13.76 32.53
C GLY A 61 22.50 15.22 32.14
N PRO A 62 22.71 16.11 33.12
CA PRO A 62 22.81 17.54 32.87
C PRO A 62 24.05 17.92 32.06
N HIS A 63 23.82 18.76 31.05
CA HIS A 63 24.84 19.41 30.25
C HIS A 63 25.73 20.30 31.13
N ARG A 64 27.05 20.05 31.11
CA ARG A 64 28.05 20.99 31.63
C ARG A 64 27.91 22.33 30.91
N ARG A 65 27.85 23.43 31.67
CA ARG A 65 27.91 24.80 31.15
C ARG A 65 29.32 25.10 30.69
N GLU A 66 29.48 25.48 29.44
CA GLU A 66 30.73 26.03 28.91
C GLU A 66 30.80 27.54 29.24
N PRO A 67 31.95 28.08 29.67
CA PRO A 67 32.07 29.51 30.02
C PRO A 67 32.11 30.41 28.77
N PRO A 68 31.73 31.70 28.90
CA PRO A 68 31.70 32.63 27.78
C PRO A 68 33.11 33.04 27.34
N ARG A 69 33.34 33.11 26.01
CA ARG A 69 34.58 33.62 25.40
C ARG A 69 34.54 35.15 25.30
N PRO A 70 35.69 35.84 25.46
CA PRO A 70 35.76 37.30 25.45
C PRO A 70 35.65 37.92 24.04
N ALA A 71 35.21 39.18 24.02
CA ALA A 71 35.08 40.02 22.84
C ALA A 71 36.46 40.39 22.26
N GLY A 72 36.59 40.29 20.93
CA GLY A 72 37.78 40.71 20.19
C GLY A 72 37.49 40.84 18.70
N THR A 73 37.76 42.04 18.19
CA THR A 73 37.52 42.55 16.84
C THR A 73 38.44 41.93 15.78
N ALA A 74 37.97 41.93 14.51
CA ALA A 74 38.70 42.03 13.24
C ALA A 74 38.65 40.82 12.28
N GLY A 75 38.27 41.11 11.03
CA GLY A 75 38.52 40.28 9.85
C GLY A 75 37.28 39.57 9.28
N ARG A 76 36.61 40.18 8.29
CA ARG A 76 35.57 39.52 7.48
C ARG A 76 36.26 38.62 6.44
N PRO A 77 36.12 37.28 6.46
CA PRO A 77 36.67 36.44 5.41
C PRO A 77 35.80 36.51 4.15
N PRO A 78 36.35 36.25 2.95
CA PRO A 78 35.57 36.23 1.72
C PRO A 78 34.56 35.07 1.77
N THR A 79 33.32 35.36 1.35
CA THR A 79 32.22 34.41 1.22
C THR A 79 32.61 33.22 0.34
N PRO A 80 32.47 31.96 0.79
CA PRO A 80 32.60 30.82 -0.09
C PRO A 80 31.41 30.79 -1.06
N ARG A 81 31.77 30.71 -2.34
CA ARG A 81 30.89 30.51 -3.50
C ARG A 81 30.06 29.23 -3.30
N ASN A 82 28.73 29.39 -3.25
CA ASN A 82 27.67 28.39 -3.41
C ASN A 82 27.90 27.02 -2.74
N ALA A 83 27.53 26.90 -1.47
CA ALA A 83 27.07 25.62 -0.94
C ALA A 83 25.73 25.28 -1.63
N MET A 84 25.77 24.43 -2.66
CA MET A 84 24.57 23.71 -3.09
C MET A 84 24.09 22.89 -1.89
N THR A 85 23.03 23.34 -1.23
CA THR A 85 22.33 22.56 -0.23
C THR A 85 21.89 21.28 -0.92
N ALA A 86 22.57 20.16 -0.59
CA ALA A 86 22.17 18.86 -1.09
C ALA A 86 20.69 18.67 -0.76
N THR A 87 19.86 18.53 -1.80
CA THR A 87 18.46 18.20 -1.63
C THR A 87 18.41 16.93 -0.78
N PRO A 88 17.60 16.86 0.29
CA PRO A 88 17.49 15.61 1.04
C PRO A 88 17.03 14.52 0.08
N THR A 89 17.94 13.61 -0.26
CA THR A 89 17.64 12.40 -1.02
C THR A 89 16.58 11.66 -0.22
N THR A 90 15.33 11.73 -0.68
CA THR A 90 14.26 10.92 -0.11
C THR A 90 14.74 9.48 -0.21
N PRO A 91 14.85 8.74 0.91
CA PRO A 91 15.33 7.37 0.86
C PRO A 91 14.44 6.58 -0.09
N ALA A 92 15.08 5.88 -1.04
CA ALA A 92 14.39 5.05 -2.00
C ALA A 92 13.47 4.09 -1.25
N ARG A 93 12.18 4.03 -1.66
CA ARG A 93 11.23 3.11 -1.04
C ARG A 93 11.76 1.67 -1.16
N PRO A 94 11.66 0.86 -0.11
CA PRO A 94 12.14 -0.51 -0.15
C PRO A 94 11.37 -1.31 -1.21
N ARG A 95 12.09 -2.17 -1.94
CA ARG A 95 11.53 -2.91 -3.08
C ARG A 95 10.56 -3.99 -2.59
N PRO A 96 9.34 -4.08 -3.15
CA PRO A 96 8.41 -5.15 -2.84
C PRO A 96 8.92 -6.50 -3.36
N SER A 97 8.29 -7.59 -2.93
CA SER A 97 8.54 -8.90 -3.51
C SER A 97 8.19 -8.93 -5.01
N ALA A 98 8.69 -9.94 -5.73
CA ALA A 98 8.07 -10.32 -7.00
C ALA A 98 6.64 -10.82 -6.75
N ALA A 99 5.77 -10.69 -7.76
CA ALA A 99 4.46 -11.32 -7.73
C ALA A 99 4.60 -12.84 -7.76
N ARG A 100 3.84 -13.55 -6.92
CA ARG A 100 3.77 -15.01 -6.88
C ARG A 100 2.33 -15.45 -7.12
N THR A 101 2.15 -16.49 -7.92
CA THR A 101 0.82 -17.05 -8.17
C THR A 101 0.50 -18.13 -7.13
N HIS A 102 -0.71 -18.08 -6.59
CA HIS A 102 -1.29 -19.02 -5.65
C HIS A 102 -2.59 -19.61 -6.22
N ARG A 103 -2.92 -20.84 -5.80
CA ARG A 103 -4.21 -21.50 -6.06
C ARG A 103 -5.06 -21.39 -4.79
N VAL A 104 -6.08 -20.55 -4.82
CA VAL A 104 -6.96 -20.31 -3.67
C VAL A 104 -8.18 -21.21 -3.79
N PRO A 105 -8.42 -22.13 -2.83
CA PRO A 105 -9.58 -23.01 -2.91
C PRO A 105 -10.87 -22.24 -2.63
N ALA A 106 -11.81 -22.34 -3.55
CA ALA A 106 -13.21 -21.98 -3.33
C ALA A 106 -13.92 -23.03 -2.46
N PRO A 107 -15.11 -22.73 -1.90
CA PRO A 107 -15.79 -23.65 -0.98
C PRO A 107 -16.15 -25.01 -1.58
N ASP A 108 -16.35 -25.08 -2.90
CA ASP A 108 -16.67 -26.28 -3.66
C ASP A 108 -15.43 -26.97 -4.26
N GLY A 109 -14.23 -26.52 -3.90
CA GLY A 109 -12.95 -27.12 -4.33
C GLY A 109 -12.36 -26.53 -5.60
N ALA A 110 -13.08 -25.67 -6.34
CA ALA A 110 -12.50 -25.00 -7.51
C ALA A 110 -11.28 -24.15 -7.10
N LEU A 111 -10.18 -24.21 -7.87
CA LEU A 111 -8.98 -23.44 -7.56
C LEU A 111 -8.95 -22.12 -8.33
N LEU A 112 -8.93 -21.01 -7.59
CA LEU A 112 -8.90 -19.66 -8.14
C LEU A 112 -7.45 -19.17 -8.23
N ALA A 113 -7.01 -18.86 -9.46
CA ALA A 113 -5.67 -18.35 -9.71
C ALA A 113 -5.52 -16.92 -9.18
N THR A 114 -4.50 -16.72 -8.34
CA THR A 114 -4.37 -15.50 -7.53
C THR A 114 -2.91 -15.06 -7.47
N ASP A 115 -2.58 -13.91 -8.07
CA ASP A 115 -1.27 -13.28 -7.97
C ASP A 115 -1.20 -12.45 -6.67
N VAL A 116 -0.15 -12.65 -5.89
CA VAL A 116 0.12 -11.95 -4.63
C VAL A 116 1.48 -11.26 -4.71
N GLN A 117 1.51 -9.99 -4.34
CA GLN A 117 2.75 -9.24 -4.20
C GLN A 117 2.79 -8.55 -2.84
N LEU A 118 3.86 -8.81 -2.08
CA LEU A 118 4.01 -8.33 -0.71
C LEU A 118 4.90 -7.09 -0.66
N PRO A 119 4.60 -6.14 0.24
CA PRO A 119 5.48 -5.02 0.49
C PRO A 119 6.76 -5.52 1.19
N ALA A 120 7.78 -4.67 1.20
CA ALA A 120 9.01 -4.97 1.94
C ALA A 120 8.81 -4.90 3.46
N GLY A 121 9.55 -5.74 4.20
CA GLY A 121 9.58 -5.75 5.66
C GLY A 121 8.74 -6.86 6.27
N PRO A 122 8.66 -6.93 7.61
CA PRO A 122 7.83 -7.90 8.31
C PRO A 122 6.35 -7.45 8.35
N GLY A 123 5.44 -8.41 8.24
CA GLY A 123 3.99 -8.20 8.37
C GLY A 123 3.52 -8.08 9.83
N PRO A 124 2.19 -8.03 10.07
CA PRO A 124 1.10 -8.17 9.09
C PRO A 124 0.87 -6.91 8.26
N PHE A 125 0.31 -7.09 7.05
CA PHE A 125 0.03 -5.99 6.12
C PHE A 125 -1.47 -5.77 5.94
N THR A 126 -1.86 -4.52 5.67
CA THR A 126 -3.18 -4.25 5.09
C THR A 126 -3.20 -4.77 3.66
N THR A 127 -4.26 -5.48 3.28
CA THR A 127 -4.37 -6.11 1.96
C THR A 127 -5.36 -5.37 1.05
N VAL A 128 -4.99 -5.20 -0.22
CA VAL A 128 -5.87 -4.79 -1.31
C VAL A 128 -6.12 -5.99 -2.20
N LEU A 129 -7.39 -6.28 -2.50
CA LEU A 129 -7.80 -7.39 -3.35
C LEU A 129 -8.53 -6.84 -4.58
N ILE A 130 -8.07 -7.24 -5.76
CA ILE A 130 -8.75 -7.07 -7.05
C ILE A 130 -9.26 -8.45 -7.47
N ARG A 131 -10.56 -8.57 -7.76
CA ARG A 131 -11.13 -9.75 -8.41
C ARG A 131 -11.58 -9.33 -9.80
N THR A 132 -11.07 -10.00 -10.82
CA THR A 132 -11.25 -9.56 -12.20
C THR A 132 -11.68 -10.72 -13.10
N PRO A 133 -12.66 -10.51 -13.99
CA PRO A 133 -12.88 -11.42 -15.09
C PRO A 133 -11.88 -11.20 -16.23
N TYR A 134 -11.08 -10.14 -16.24
CA TYR A 134 -10.32 -9.70 -17.41
C TYR A 134 -8.82 -10.09 -17.40
N GLY A 135 -8.41 -10.96 -16.47
CA GLY A 135 -7.04 -11.48 -16.42
C GLY A 135 -6.20 -10.80 -15.35
N ARG A 136 -5.86 -11.54 -14.29
CA ARG A 136 -5.10 -11.04 -13.14
C ARG A 136 -3.71 -10.53 -13.51
N THR A 137 -3.11 -11.07 -14.57
CA THR A 137 -1.76 -10.70 -15.03
C THR A 137 -1.70 -9.27 -15.54
N GLY A 138 -2.83 -8.73 -16.04
CA GLY A 138 -2.96 -7.33 -16.44
C GLY A 138 -2.79 -6.36 -15.27
N HIS A 139 -3.01 -6.81 -14.03
CA HIS A 139 -2.93 -5.98 -12.83
C HIS A 139 -1.55 -5.96 -12.13
N ARG A 140 -0.51 -6.56 -12.74
CA ARG A 140 0.80 -6.67 -12.09
C ARG A 140 1.46 -5.32 -11.82
N ALA A 141 1.20 -4.31 -12.67
CA ALA A 141 1.72 -2.97 -12.46
C ALA A 141 1.11 -2.33 -11.20
N GLU A 142 -0.20 -2.51 -11.02
CA GLU A 142 -0.97 -2.08 -9.85
C GLU A 142 -0.49 -2.81 -8.60
N LEU A 143 -0.35 -4.14 -8.65
CA LEU A 143 0.16 -4.93 -7.53
C LEU A 143 1.51 -4.41 -7.05
N ALA A 144 2.42 -4.11 -7.98
CA ALA A 144 3.72 -3.53 -7.67
C ALA A 144 3.59 -2.11 -7.08
N GLY A 145 2.68 -1.29 -7.60
CA GLY A 145 2.36 0.03 -7.06
C GLY A 145 1.92 -0.03 -5.60
N TRP A 146 0.93 -0.88 -5.31
CA TRP A 146 0.41 -1.09 -3.98
C TRP A 146 1.44 -1.62 -2.99
N ALA A 147 2.23 -2.61 -3.41
CA ALA A 147 3.29 -3.19 -2.60
C ALA A 147 4.39 -2.16 -2.29
N ARG A 148 4.75 -1.28 -3.23
CA ARG A 148 5.63 -0.11 -2.96
C ARG A 148 5.03 0.85 -1.93
N HIS A 149 3.71 0.87 -1.77
CA HIS A 149 2.99 1.72 -0.81
C HIS A 149 2.71 1.07 0.55
N GLY A 150 3.17 -0.17 0.77
CA GLY A 150 3.07 -0.87 2.05
C GLY A 150 1.83 -1.75 2.19
N PHE A 151 1.18 -2.10 1.09
CA PHE A 151 0.03 -3.00 1.07
C PHE A 151 0.42 -4.36 0.53
N ALA A 152 -0.11 -5.44 1.13
CA ALA A 152 -0.18 -6.71 0.43
C ALA A 152 -1.18 -6.53 -0.72
N ALA A 153 -0.76 -6.82 -1.95
CA ALA A 153 -1.57 -6.62 -3.13
C ALA A 153 -1.92 -7.97 -3.74
N VAL A 154 -3.20 -8.18 -4.04
CA VAL A 154 -3.73 -9.45 -4.52
C VAL A 154 -4.59 -9.20 -5.76
N ALA A 155 -4.33 -9.91 -6.85
CA ALA A 155 -5.20 -9.95 -8.03
C ALA A 155 -5.63 -11.39 -8.30
N GLN A 156 -6.92 -11.62 -8.42
CA GLN A 156 -7.49 -12.96 -8.62
C GLN A 156 -8.35 -12.99 -9.88
N ASP A 157 -8.16 -14.03 -10.68
CA ASP A 157 -9.10 -14.37 -11.74
C ASP A 157 -10.37 -14.95 -11.11
N VAL A 158 -11.52 -14.41 -11.48
CA VAL A 158 -12.81 -14.98 -11.06
C VAL A 158 -12.98 -16.39 -11.63
N ARG A 159 -13.89 -17.17 -11.04
CA ARG A 159 -14.18 -18.55 -11.44
C ARG A 159 -14.43 -18.69 -12.94
N GLY A 160 -13.88 -19.74 -13.54
CA GLY A 160 -14.00 -20.05 -14.96
C GLY A 160 -13.38 -19.05 -15.91
N ARG A 161 -12.49 -18.17 -15.41
CA ARG A 161 -11.74 -17.20 -16.21
C ARG A 161 -10.25 -17.47 -16.12
N HIS A 162 -9.59 -17.38 -17.27
CA HIS A 162 -8.14 -17.50 -17.41
C HIS A 162 -7.62 -18.77 -16.73
N ASP A 163 -6.77 -18.65 -15.71
CA ASP A 163 -6.20 -19.82 -15.04
C ASP A 163 -7.07 -20.31 -13.86
N SER A 164 -8.20 -19.69 -13.56
CA SER A 164 -9.11 -20.15 -12.51
C SER A 164 -10.02 -21.27 -13.02
N ASP A 165 -10.19 -22.31 -12.20
CA ASP A 165 -11.04 -23.46 -12.52
C ASP A 165 -12.54 -23.08 -12.50
N GLY A 166 -13.39 -24.00 -12.97
CA GLY A 166 -14.85 -23.91 -12.95
C GLY A 166 -15.46 -23.28 -14.21
N ASP A 167 -16.78 -23.08 -14.17
CA ASP A 167 -17.52 -22.51 -15.30
C ASP A 167 -17.74 -21.00 -15.13
N TRP A 168 -17.58 -20.25 -16.21
CA TRP A 168 -17.86 -18.82 -16.21
C TRP A 168 -19.36 -18.55 -16.22
N ARG A 169 -19.87 -18.07 -15.08
CA ARG A 169 -21.24 -17.58 -14.92
C ARG A 169 -21.20 -16.24 -14.18
N PRO A 170 -21.14 -15.11 -14.90
CA PRO A 170 -20.94 -13.80 -14.30
C PRO A 170 -21.93 -13.53 -13.16
N TYR A 171 -21.43 -13.00 -12.05
CA TYR A 171 -22.19 -12.52 -10.89
C TYR A 171 -22.95 -13.58 -10.07
N THR A 172 -22.68 -14.87 -10.30
CA THR A 172 -23.38 -15.96 -9.61
C THR A 172 -22.64 -16.55 -8.41
N THR A 173 -21.30 -16.45 -8.34
CA THR A 173 -20.48 -17.09 -7.29
C THR A 173 -19.55 -16.10 -6.57
N GLU A 174 -19.64 -14.82 -6.91
CA GLU A 174 -18.71 -13.79 -6.51
C GLU A 174 -18.75 -13.54 -5.01
N ASP A 175 -19.91 -13.71 -4.38
CA ASP A 175 -20.10 -13.65 -2.94
C ASP A 175 -19.32 -14.76 -2.22
N ARG A 176 -19.50 -16.02 -2.63
CA ARG A 176 -18.90 -17.20 -2.02
C ARG A 176 -17.40 -17.25 -2.27
N ASP A 177 -17.00 -17.07 -3.52
CA ASP A 177 -15.60 -17.10 -3.93
C ASP A 177 -14.84 -15.91 -3.32
N GLY A 178 -15.45 -14.72 -3.30
CA GLY A 178 -14.86 -13.52 -2.70
C GLY A 178 -14.68 -13.68 -1.20
N THR A 179 -15.67 -14.27 -0.52
CA THR A 179 -15.59 -14.58 0.90
C THR A 179 -14.50 -15.62 1.21
N ALA A 180 -14.38 -16.66 0.39
CA ALA A 180 -13.34 -17.67 0.53
C ALA A 180 -11.95 -17.06 0.36
N THR A 181 -11.75 -16.23 -0.66
CA THR A 181 -10.50 -15.49 -0.88
C THR A 181 -10.18 -14.55 0.28
N ALA A 182 -11.16 -13.79 0.79
CA ALA A 182 -10.95 -12.92 1.95
C ALA A 182 -10.58 -13.71 3.22
N ARG A 183 -11.15 -14.90 3.43
CA ARG A 183 -10.76 -15.79 4.52
C ARG A 183 -9.37 -16.37 4.33
N TRP A 184 -9.00 -16.72 3.10
CA TRP A 184 -7.66 -17.20 2.76
C TRP A 184 -6.59 -16.14 3.03
N ILE A 185 -6.82 -14.88 2.64
CA ILE A 185 -5.93 -13.75 2.90
C ILE A 185 -5.65 -13.52 4.40
N ARG A 186 -6.58 -13.91 5.28
CA ARG A 186 -6.48 -13.68 6.73
C ARG A 186 -5.65 -14.73 7.49
N ARG A 187 -5.29 -15.82 6.82
CA ARG A 187 -4.46 -16.88 7.42
C ARG A 187 -3.00 -16.47 7.39
#